data_AF-A0A535LNR9-F1
#
_entry.id   AF-A0A535LNR9-F1
#
_cell.length_a   1.000
_cell.length_b   1.000
_cell.length_c   1.000
_cell.angle_alpha   90.00
_cell.angle_beta   90.00
_cell.angle_gamma   90.00
#
_symmetry.space_group_name_H-M   'P 1'
#
loop_
_entity.id
_entity.type
_entity.pdbx_description
1 polymer ?
#
loop_
_entity_poly.entity_id
_entity_poly.type
_entity_poly.pdbx_seq_one_letter_code
_entity_poly.pdbx_strand_id
1 'polypeptide(L)' 'MSNRRSLMPVRIVTDSTADISPQQAQALGITIIPLTVFFGEDTYLDGTELDNVGFYTKLQVACCQCICLQS' A
#
# COMPACT_ATOMS: atom_id res chain seq x y z
N MET A 1 7.90 -0.12 -42.50
CA MET A 1 7.77 0.06 -41.04
C MET A 1 8.44 -1.10 -40.32
N SER A 2 9.68 -0.97 -39.87
CA SER A 2 10.29 -1.93 -38.94
C SER A 2 10.62 -1.18 -37.65
N ASN A 3 9.63 -1.09 -36.75
CA ASN A 3 9.86 -0.55 -35.42
C ASN A 3 10.22 -1.72 -34.50
N ARG A 4 11.40 -2.33 -34.72
CA ARG A 4 12.02 -3.19 -33.70
C ARG A 4 12.50 -2.27 -32.59
N ARG A 5 11.59 -1.92 -31.68
CA ARG A 5 11.97 -1.49 -30.33
C ARG A 5 12.81 -2.63 -29.76
N SER A 6 14.08 -2.35 -29.48
CA SER A 6 14.92 -3.21 -28.67
C SER A 6 14.08 -3.76 -27.51
N LEU A 7 14.03 -5.09 -27.37
CA LEU A 7 13.28 -5.78 -26.33
C LEU A 7 13.97 -5.54 -24.97
N MET A 8 13.86 -4.32 -24.48
CA MET A 8 14.20 -3.99 -23.11
C MET A 8 13.16 -4.72 -22.24
N PRO A 9 13.57 -5.57 -21.29
CA PRO A 9 12.61 -6.23 -20.42
C PRO A 9 11.84 -5.15 -19.65
N VAL A 10 10.52 -5.10 -19.85
CA VAL A 10 9.63 -4.20 -19.11
C VAL A 10 9.30 -4.87 -17.78
N ARG A 11 9.51 -4.15 -16.67
CA ARG A 11 9.10 -4.57 -15.33
C ARG A 11 8.03 -3.63 -14.82
N ILE A 12 6.98 -4.21 -14.25
CA ILE A 12 5.86 -3.46 -13.66
C ILE A 12 6.08 -3.44 -12.15
N VAL A 13 6.08 -2.23 -11.60
CA VAL A 13 6.19 -1.97 -10.16
C VAL A 13 5.04 -1.06 -9.78
N THR A 14 4.41 -1.32 -8.64
CA THR A 14 3.27 -0.55 -8.13
C THR A 14 3.38 -0.37 -6.63
N ASP A 15 2.62 0.57 -6.07
CA ASP A 15 2.51 0.78 -4.64
C ASP A 15 1.42 -0.11 -4.02
N SER A 16 1.34 -0.13 -2.70
CA SER A 16 0.37 -0.95 -1.96
C SER A 16 -1.09 -0.51 -2.13
N THR A 17 -1.36 0.71 -2.64
CA THR A 17 -2.73 1.24 -2.79
C THR A 17 -3.43 0.76 -4.06
N ALA A 18 -2.72 0.05 -4.93
CA ALA A 18 -3.27 -0.52 -6.16
C ALA A 18 -4.30 -1.65 -5.93
N ASP A 19 -4.50 -2.07 -4.67
CA ASP A 19 -5.46 -3.12 -4.25
C ASP A 19 -5.31 -4.44 -5.03
N ILE A 20 -4.06 -4.79 -5.33
CA ILE A 20 -3.70 -6.04 -6.02
C ILE A 20 -3.35 -7.08 -4.95
N SER A 21 -4.05 -8.22 -4.96
CA SER A 21 -3.72 -9.31 -4.05
C SER A 21 -2.31 -9.87 -4.31
N PRO A 22 -1.61 -10.40 -3.28
CA PRO A 22 -0.30 -11.02 -3.46
C PRO A 22 -0.30 -12.15 -4.50
N GLN A 23 -1.40 -12.92 -4.59
CA GLN A 23 -1.53 -13.99 -5.59
C GLN A 23 -1.58 -13.43 -7.02
N GLN A 24 -2.31 -12.34 -7.25
CA GLN A 24 -2.36 -11.69 -8.56
C GLN A 24 -1.01 -11.07 -8.93
N ALA A 25 -0.35 -10.40 -7.97
CA ALA A 25 0.96 -9.81 -8.19
C ALA A 25 2.01 -10.86 -8.59
N GLN A 26 2.00 -12.02 -7.91
CA GLN A 26 2.88 -13.13 -8.23
C GLN A 26 2.58 -13.74 -9.61
N ALA A 27 1.30 -13.92 -9.95
CA ALA A 27 0.90 -14.46 -11.25
C ALA A 27 1.28 -13.54 -12.43
N LEU A 28 1.28 -12.22 -12.21
CA LEU A 28 1.58 -11.22 -13.22
C LEU A 28 3.05 -10.75 -13.22
N GLY A 29 3.86 -11.21 -12.25
CA GLY A 29 5.26 -10.76 -12.10
C GLY A 29 5.38 -9.28 -11.69
N ILE A 30 4.37 -8.75 -10.99
CA ILE A 30 4.33 -7.36 -10.52
C ILE A 30 5.02 -7.29 -9.16
N THR A 31 5.88 -6.28 -8.99
CA THR A 31 6.48 -5.98 -7.67
C THR A 31 5.65 -4.91 -6.98
N ILE A 32 5.15 -5.22 -5.78
CA ILE A 32 4.44 -4.24 -4.93
C ILE A 32 5.45 -3.65 -3.93
N ILE A 33 5.52 -2.32 -3.87
CA ILE A 33 6.32 -1.59 -2.90
C ILE A 33 5.39 -1.08 -1.80
N PRO A 34 5.58 -1.52 -0.54
CA PRO A 34 4.73 -1.09 0.56
C PRO A 34 4.93 0.40 0.85
N LEU A 35 3.82 1.10 1.10
CA LEU A 35 3.85 2.47 1.61
C LEU A 35 3.92 2.50 3.13
N THR A 36 4.34 3.64 3.66
CA THR A 36 4.43 3.88 5.09
C THR A 36 3.22 4.68 5.58
N VAL A 37 2.53 4.17 6.60
CA VAL A 37 1.35 4.78 7.24
C VAL A 37 1.72 5.32 8.61
N PHE A 38 1.36 6.57 8.88
CA PHE A 38 1.62 7.24 10.15
C PHE A 38 0.34 7.40 10.97
N PHE A 39 0.39 6.97 12.24
CA PHE A 39 -0.66 7.21 13.24
C PHE A 39 -0.04 7.90 14.46
N GLY A 40 -0.08 9.23 14.50
CA GLY A 40 0.60 9.99 15.55
C GLY A 40 2.11 9.79 15.49
N GLU A 41 2.70 9.20 16.54
CA GLU A 41 4.12 8.84 16.59
C GLU A 41 4.42 7.44 16.03
N ASP A 42 3.39 6.61 15.84
CA ASP A 42 3.55 5.25 15.33
C ASP A 42 3.61 5.22 13.81
N THR A 43 4.43 4.31 13.28
CA THR A 43 4.66 4.14 11.84
C THR A 43 4.53 2.67 11.47
N TYR A 44 3.87 2.37 10.35
CA TYR A 44 3.62 1.01 9.88
C TYR A 44 3.84 0.87 8.37
N LEU A 45 4.26 -0.31 7.92
CA LEU A 45 4.26 -0.67 6.50
C LEU A 45 2.93 -1.29 6.06
N ASP A 46 2.30 -0.68 5.06
CA ASP A 46 1.03 -1.09 4.49
C ASP A 46 1.13 -2.48 3.82
N GLY A 47 0.18 -3.37 4.17
CA GLY A 47 0.12 -4.74 3.68
C GLY A 47 1.21 -5.68 4.21
N THR A 48 2.16 -5.20 5.02
CA THR A 48 3.23 -6.01 5.62
C THR A 48 3.11 -6.06 7.15
N GLU A 49 3.06 -4.89 7.79
CA GLU A 49 2.97 -4.74 9.24
C GLU A 49 1.54 -4.37 9.68
N LEU A 50 0.78 -3.74 8.78
CA LEU A 50 -0.60 -3.34 9.01
C LEU A 50 -1.48 -3.91 7.91
N ASP A 51 -2.42 -4.75 8.29
CA ASP A 51 -3.44 -5.27 7.39
C ASP A 51 -4.64 -4.31 7.31
N ASN A 52 -5.51 -4.53 6.33
CA ASN A 52 -6.69 -3.69 6.14
C ASN A 52 -7.56 -3.61 7.41
N VAL A 53 -7.74 -4.72 8.12
CA VAL A 53 -8.57 -4.75 9.34
C VAL A 53 -7.94 -3.92 10.45
N GLY A 54 -6.63 -4.09 10.69
CA GLY A 54 -5.86 -3.31 11.65
C GLY A 54 -5.83 -1.82 11.31
N PHE A 55 -5.71 -1.48 10.03
CA PHE A 55 -5.76 -0.10 9.55
C PHE A 55 -7.09 0.57 9.91
N TYR A 56 -8.23 -0.04 9.55
CA TYR A 56 -9.54 0.54 9.86
C TYR A 56 -9.81 0.62 11.37
N THR A 57 -9.32 -0.35 12.15
CA THR A 57 -9.41 -0.32 13.61
C THR A 57 -8.65 0.88 14.19
N LYS A 58 -7.40 1.11 13.73
CA LYS A 58 -6.61 2.28 14.14
C LYS A 58 -7.25 3.59 13.71
N LEU A 59 -7.87 3.63 12.52
CA LEU A 59 -8.56 4.82 11.99
C LEU A 59 -9.76 5.22 12.85
N GLN A 60 -10.53 4.26 13.37
CA GLN A 60 -11.63 4.51 14.30
C GLN A 60 -11.16 5.12 15.62
N VAL A 61 -10.04 4.64 16.16
CA VAL A 61 -9.47 5.14 17.42
C VAL A 61 -8.84 6.53 17.22
N ALA A 62 -8.16 6.76 16.09
CA ALA A 62 -7.49 8.01 15.79
C ALA A 62 -8.45 9.21 15.72
N CYS A 63 -9.67 9.01 15.19
CA CYS A 63 -10.70 10.06 15.14
C CYS A 63 -11.08 10.57 16.55
N CYS A 64 -11.05 9.70 17.56
CA CYS A 64 -11.45 10.06 18.92
C CYS A 64 -10.38 10.91 19.65
N GLN A 65 -9.13 10.91 19.18
CA GLN A 65 -8.04 11.62 19.86
C GLN A 65 -7.97 13.12 19.56
N CYS A 66 -8.50 13.57 18.42
CA CYS A 66 -8.52 15.01 18.06
C CYS A 66 -9.87 15.70 18.20
N ILE A 67 -11.01 14.99 18.15
CA ILE A 67 -12.34 15.64 18.13
C ILE A 67 -13.03 15.66 19.50
N CYS A 68 -12.76 14.69 20.39
CA CYS A 68 -13.51 14.56 21.65
C CYS A 68 -12.89 15.26 22.87
N LEU A 69 -11.69 15.84 22.78
CA LEU A 69 -11.02 16.47 23.94
C LEU A 69 -11.19 18.01 24.04
N GLN A 70 -12.07 18.60 23.24
CA GLN A 70 -12.40 20.04 23.29
C GLN A 70 -13.87 20.31 23.66
N SER A 71 -14.49 19.48 24.51
CA SER A 71 -15.83 19.76 25.08
C SER A 71 -15.85 19.50 26.57
#